data_AF-A0A946I106-F1
#
_entry.id   AF-A0A946I106-F1
#
_cell.length_a   1.000
_cell.length_b   1.000
_cell.length_c   1.000
_cell.angle_alpha   90.00
_cell.angle_beta   90.00
_cell.angle_gamma   90.00
#
_symmetry.space_group_name_H-M   'P 1'
#
loop_
_entity.id
_entity.type
_entity.pdbx_description
1 polymer ?
#
loop_
_entity_poly.entity_id
_entity_poly.type
_entity_poly.pdbx_seq_one_letter_code
_entity_poly.pdbx_strand_id
1 'polypeptide(L)'
;MCLIARYLEERGIPTLVMGTALDIVEFGAPPRAVFMDFPLGHGGGPAFNPEQQLAIAREAFGAFESISEPGGIVKMAQAWPDGDAWKEAAEDQSADDVRSPRDMTPRYQLEADRQMAVAAGVAGAGVAGAGD
;
A
#
# COMPACT_ATOMS: atom_id res chain seq x y z
N MET A 1 -5.20 2.46 4.86
CA MET A 1 -6.05 1.35 4.39
C MET A 1 -5.86 0.07 5.19
N CYS A 2 -4.65 -0.49 5.32
CA CYS A 2 -4.46 -1.79 5.97
C CYS A 2 -4.89 -1.87 7.45
N LEU A 3 -4.66 -0.81 8.24
CA LEU A 3 -5.17 -0.70 9.61
C LEU A 3 -6.70 -0.78 9.68
N ILE A 4 -7.38 -0.08 8.77
CA ILE A 4 -8.84 -0.07 8.69
C ILE A 4 -9.34 -1.46 8.27
N ALA A 5 -8.67 -2.10 7.30
CA ALA A 5 -9.00 -3.45 6.88
C ALA A 5 -8.96 -4.42 8.06
N ARG A 6 -7.89 -4.43 8.86
CA ARG A 6 -7.81 -5.26 10.08
C ARG A 6 -8.94 -4.96 11.07
N TYR A 7 -9.20 -3.68 11.34
CA TYR A 7 -10.28 -3.27 12.24
C TYR A 7 -11.67 -3.76 11.79
N LEU A 8 -11.93 -3.78 10.48
CA LEU A 8 -13.18 -4.26 9.89
C LEU A 8 -13.28 -5.80 9.96
N GLU A 9 -12.19 -6.51 9.66
CA GLU A 9 -12.14 -7.99 9.77
C GLU A 9 -12.41 -8.48 11.18
N GLU A 10 -11.83 -7.82 12.19
CA GLU A 10 -12.08 -8.11 13.61
C GLU A 10 -13.57 -8.04 13.98
N ARG A 11 -14.38 -7.33 13.17
CA ARG A 11 -15.83 -7.17 13.34
C ARG A 11 -16.64 -8.03 12.36
N GLY A 12 -15.99 -8.97 11.67
CA GLY A 12 -16.63 -9.88 10.73
C GLY A 12 -16.99 -9.25 9.39
N ILE A 13 -16.41 -8.09 9.04
CA ILE A 13 -16.58 -7.47 7.73
C ILE A 13 -15.35 -7.83 6.88
N PRO A 14 -15.51 -8.67 5.85
CA PRO A 14 -14.37 -9.09 5.07
C PRO A 14 -13.94 -7.99 4.07
N THR A 15 -12.63 -7.89 3.86
CA THR A 15 -11.95 -6.80 3.13
C THR A 15 -10.86 -7.30 2.18
N LEU A 16 -10.78 -6.72 0.98
CA LEU A 16 -9.63 -6.90 0.09
C LEU A 16 -8.95 -5.56 -0.12
N VAL A 17 -7.64 -5.49 0.11
CA VAL A 17 -6.86 -4.31 -0.27
C VAL A 17 -6.30 -4.52 -1.67
N MET A 18 -6.70 -3.68 -2.63
CA MET A 18 -6.05 -3.62 -3.94
C MET A 18 -5.01 -2.50 -3.93
N GLY A 19 -3.76 -2.81 -4.25
CA GLY A 19 -2.68 -1.82 -4.25
C GLY A 19 -1.73 -1.96 -5.43
N THR A 20 -1.15 -0.83 -5.84
CA THR A 20 -0.19 -0.74 -6.95
C THR A 20 1.26 -0.51 -6.49
N ALA A 21 1.49 -0.43 -5.19
CA ALA A 21 2.81 -0.26 -4.60
C ALA A 21 3.06 -1.42 -3.62
N LEU A 22 3.74 -2.46 -4.09
CA LEU A 22 3.89 -3.72 -3.35
C LEU A 22 4.56 -3.50 -1.99
N ASP A 23 5.63 -2.71 -1.93
CA ASP A 23 6.36 -2.38 -0.70
C ASP A 23 5.47 -1.71 0.36
N ILE A 24 4.55 -0.83 -0.07
CA ILE A 24 3.60 -0.15 0.80
C ILE A 24 2.53 -1.14 1.30
N VAL A 25 2.04 -2.02 0.42
CA VAL A 25 1.04 -3.03 0.78
C VAL A 25 1.63 -4.03 1.77
N GLU A 26 2.83 -4.54 1.51
CA GLU A 26 3.58 -5.43 2.41
C GLU A 26 3.80 -4.79 3.77
N PHE A 27 4.35 -3.57 3.81
CA PHE A 27 4.55 -2.84 5.06
C PHE A 27 3.24 -2.60 5.83
N GLY A 28 2.15 -2.35 5.10
CA GLY A 28 0.84 -2.15 5.67
C GLY A 28 0.25 -3.40 6.33
N ALA A 29 0.71 -4.61 5.96
CA ALA A 29 0.24 -5.91 6.46
C ALA A 29 -1.30 -6.09 6.46
N PRO A 30 -1.97 -5.97 5.29
CA PRO A 30 -3.41 -6.15 5.20
C PRO A 30 -3.81 -7.60 5.50
N PRO A 31 -5.07 -7.85 5.93
CA PRO A 31 -5.60 -9.21 6.09
C PRO A 31 -5.55 -10.01 4.80
N ARG A 32 -5.93 -9.39 3.67
CA ARG A 32 -5.85 -9.94 2.32
C ARG A 32 -5.56 -8.81 1.35
N ALA A 33 -4.72 -9.06 0.35
CA ALA A 33 -4.49 -8.09 -0.70
C ALA A 33 -4.21 -8.70 -2.07
N VAL A 34 -4.40 -7.86 -3.08
CA VAL A 34 -3.91 -8.08 -4.43
C VAL A 34 -2.95 -6.97 -4.82
N PHE A 35 -1.88 -7.34 -5.53
CA PHE A 35 -0.92 -6.43 -6.11
C PHE A 35 -1.16 -6.28 -7.62
N MET A 36 -1.38 -5.04 -8.03
CA MET A 36 -1.56 -4.61 -9.42
C MET A 36 -0.30 -3.88 -9.89
N ASP A 37 0.44 -4.45 -10.82
CA ASP A 37 1.71 -3.89 -11.34
C ASP A 37 1.45 -2.77 -12.37
N PHE A 38 0.65 -1.78 -11.96
CA PHE A 38 0.10 -0.68 -12.77
C PHE A 38 0.65 0.67 -12.27
N PRO A 39 0.58 1.74 -13.09
CA PRO A 39 0.94 3.07 -12.63
C PRO A 39 0.21 3.46 -11.34
N LEU A 40 0.89 4.19 -10.46
CA LEU A 40 0.30 4.67 -9.21
C LEU A 40 -0.99 5.46 -9.50
N GLY A 41 -2.04 5.19 -8.72
CA GLY A 41 -3.36 5.80 -8.90
C GLY A 41 -4.27 5.08 -9.91
N HIS A 42 -3.79 4.05 -10.61
CA HIS A 42 -4.55 3.36 -11.66
C HIS A 42 -4.93 1.92 -11.28
N GLY A 43 -5.21 1.65 -10.00
CA GLY A 43 -5.51 0.30 -9.50
C GLY A 43 -6.77 -0.36 -10.07
N GLY A 44 -7.68 0.43 -10.67
CA GLY A 44 -8.85 -0.08 -11.40
C GLY A 44 -8.59 -0.38 -12.88
N GLY A 45 -7.39 -0.09 -13.37
CA GLY A 45 -7.03 -0.17 -14.78
C GLY A 45 -7.18 1.16 -15.54
N PRO A 46 -6.92 1.15 -16.85
CA PRO A 46 -6.90 2.34 -17.68
C PRO A 46 -8.30 2.96 -17.78
N ALA A 47 -8.31 4.29 -17.96
CA ALA A 47 -9.56 5.03 -18.15
C ALA A 47 -10.28 4.56 -19.42
N PHE A 48 -11.61 4.60 -19.40
CA PHE A 48 -12.48 4.28 -20.54
C PHE A 48 -12.32 2.86 -21.10
N ASN A 49 -11.75 1.93 -20.34
CA ASN A 49 -11.67 0.50 -20.69
C ASN A 49 -12.52 -0.35 -19.72
N PRO A 50 -13.86 -0.37 -19.87
CA PRO A 50 -14.74 -1.09 -18.96
C PRO A 50 -14.52 -2.61 -18.99
N GLU A 51 -14.06 -3.16 -20.11
CA GLU A 51 -13.75 -4.59 -20.22
C GLU A 51 -12.60 -4.98 -19.29
N GLN A 52 -11.49 -4.25 -19.35
CA GLN A 52 -10.34 -4.52 -18.48
C GLN A 52 -10.65 -4.22 -17.01
N GLN A 53 -11.39 -3.14 -16.73
CA GLN A 53 -11.85 -2.81 -15.36
C GLN A 53 -12.70 -3.95 -14.77
N LEU A 54 -13.58 -4.55 -15.58
CA LEU A 54 -14.37 -5.71 -15.17
C LEU A 54 -13.51 -6.96 -14.98
N ALA A 55 -12.52 -7.19 -15.85
CA ALA A 55 -11.58 -8.30 -15.70
C ALA A 55 -10.78 -8.20 -14.40
N ILE A 56 -10.27 -7.00 -14.07
CA ILE A 56 -9.60 -6.69 -12.81
C ILE A 56 -10.52 -7.01 -11.61
N ALA A 57 -11.76 -6.52 -11.64
CA ALA A 57 -12.70 -6.78 -10.56
C ALA A 57 -12.97 -8.29 -10.36
N ARG A 58 -13.16 -9.04 -11.46
CA ARG A 58 -13.39 -10.50 -11.40
C ARG A 58 -12.20 -11.24 -10.82
N GLU A 59 -10.99 -10.90 -11.26
CA GLU A 59 -9.78 -11.53 -10.75
C GLU A 59 -9.54 -11.17 -9.28
N ALA A 60 -9.80 -9.94 -8.87
CA ALA A 60 -9.73 -9.52 -7.47
C ALA A 60 -10.69 -10.32 -6.58
N PHE A 61 -11.93 -10.56 -7.03
CA PHE A 61 -12.87 -11.42 -6.30
C PHE A 61 -12.42 -12.89 -6.27
N GLY A 62 -11.84 -13.41 -7.35
CA GLY A 62 -11.25 -14.76 -7.34
C GLY A 62 -10.06 -14.87 -6.38
N ALA A 63 -9.23 -13.84 -6.27
CA ALA A 63 -8.16 -13.78 -5.28
C ALA A 63 -8.72 -13.72 -3.85
N PHE A 64 -9.77 -12.91 -3.63
CA PHE A 64 -10.44 -12.83 -2.33
C PHE A 64 -10.96 -14.20 -1.85
N GLU A 65 -11.52 -15.02 -2.74
CA GLU A 65 -11.98 -16.37 -2.40
C GLU A 65 -10.83 -17.36 -2.13
N SER A 66 -9.65 -17.14 -2.71
CA SER A 66 -8.50 -18.07 -2.57
C SER A 66 -7.57 -17.75 -1.41
N ILE A 67 -7.54 -16.51 -0.92
CA ILE A 67 -6.71 -16.11 0.23
C ILE A 67 -7.38 -16.53 1.54
N SER A 68 -6.97 -17.69 2.07
CA SER A 68 -7.47 -18.23 3.34
C SER A 68 -6.68 -17.81 4.57
N GLU A 69 -5.42 -17.40 4.40
CA GLU A 69 -4.51 -17.02 5.49
C GLU A 69 -4.32 -15.50 5.56
N PRO A 70 -4.36 -14.89 6.77
CA PRO A 70 -4.07 -13.47 6.94
C PRO A 70 -2.68 -13.08 6.41
N GLY A 71 -2.59 -11.93 5.76
CA GLY A 71 -1.34 -11.42 5.17
C GLY A 71 -1.07 -11.93 3.75
N GLY A 72 -1.96 -12.75 3.18
CA GLY A 72 -1.83 -13.20 1.79
C GLY A 72 -1.89 -12.03 0.80
N ILE A 73 -0.90 -11.97 -0.09
CA ILE A 73 -0.81 -11.01 -1.20
C ILE A 73 -0.69 -11.78 -2.51
N VAL A 74 -1.64 -11.59 -3.42
CA VAL A 74 -1.61 -12.23 -4.75
C VAL A 74 -1.25 -11.18 -5.80
N LYS A 75 -0.22 -11.43 -6.61
CA LYS A 75 0.05 -10.61 -7.81
C LYS A 75 -0.98 -10.95 -8.88
N MET A 76 -1.64 -9.93 -9.41
CA MET A 76 -2.61 -10.11 -10.49
C MET A 76 -1.91 -10.31 -11.85
N ALA A 77 -2.55 -11.05 -12.74
CA ALA A 77 -2.08 -11.36 -14.09
C ALA A 77 -2.37 -10.26 -15.11
N GLN A 78 -3.15 -9.25 -14.74
CA GLN A 78 -3.46 -8.09 -15.57
C GLN A 78 -2.17 -7.32 -15.92
N ALA A 79 -2.11 -6.80 -17.15
CA ALA A 79 -1.01 -5.96 -17.63
C ALA A 79 -1.52 -4.58 -18.05
N TRP A 80 -0.68 -3.56 -17.87
CA TRP A 80 -0.97 -2.22 -18.39
C TRP A 80 -0.93 -2.25 -19.93
N PRO A 81 -1.93 -1.69 -20.65
CA PRO A 81 -1.98 -1.81 -22.11
C PRO A 81 -0.76 -1.25 -22.84
N ASP A 82 -0.19 -0.15 -22.32
CA ASP A 82 0.97 0.52 -22.92
C ASP A 82 2.30 -0.11 -22.48
N GLY A 83 2.25 -1.28 -21.83
CA GLY A 83 3.43 -1.96 -21.30
C GLY A 83 4.06 -1.22 -20.11
N ASP A 84 5.36 -1.41 -19.94
CA ASP A 84 6.12 -0.98 -18.76
C ASP A 84 6.79 0.39 -18.92
N ALA A 85 6.55 1.11 -20.01
CA ALA A 85 7.16 2.43 -20.27
C ALA A 85 6.86 3.45 -19.15
N TRP A 86 5.75 3.30 -18.43
CA TRP A 86 5.40 4.14 -17.29
C TRP A 86 6.38 3.99 -16.12
N LYS A 87 7.08 2.87 -15.99
CA LYS A 87 8.03 2.62 -14.90
C LYS A 87 9.25 3.54 -15.01
N GLU A 88 9.74 3.75 -16.23
CA GLU A 88 10.84 4.69 -16.50
C GLU A 88 10.46 6.12 -16.09
N ALA A 89 9.23 6.54 -16.42
CA ALA A 89 8.71 7.85 -16.02
C ALA A 89 8.51 7.96 -14.50
N ALA A 90 8.16 6.86 -13.82
CA ALA A 90 7.99 6.83 -12.36
C ALA A 90 9.32 6.87 -11.59
N GLU A 91 10.42 6.48 -12.23
CA GLU A 91 11.78 6.51 -11.68
C GLU A 91 12.53 7.81 -11.99
N ASP A 92 11.92 8.73 -12.76
CA ASP A 92 12.53 10.00 -13.13
C ASP A 92 12.65 10.95 -11.93
N GLN A 93 13.87 11.04 -11.38
CA GLN A 93 14.21 11.93 -10.26
C GLN A 93 14.51 13.37 -10.70
N SER A 94 14.38 13.69 -11.99
CA SER A 94 14.54 15.06 -12.50
C SER A 94 13.27 15.90 -12.39
N ALA A 95 12.14 15.28 -12.04
CA ALA A 95 10.89 15.97 -11.75
C ALA A 95 10.97 16.82 -10.47
N ASP A 96 10.21 17.91 -10.42
CA ASP A 96 10.17 18.83 -9.26
C ASP A 96 9.69 18.16 -7.95
N ASP A 97 8.98 17.03 -8.04
CA ASP A 97 8.46 16.26 -6.90
C ASP A 97 9.27 14.97 -6.69
N VAL A 98 10.46 15.12 -6.09
CA VAL A 98 11.32 13.97 -5.76
C VAL A 98 10.95 13.41 -4.39
N ARG A 99 10.73 12.10 -4.34
CA ARG A 99 10.48 11.38 -3.09
C ARG A 99 11.69 11.54 -2.15
N SER A 100 11.47 12.17 -1.00
CA SER A 100 12.47 12.22 0.07
C SER A 100 12.76 10.81 0.62
N PRO A 101 14.00 10.54 1.06
CA PRO A 101 14.32 9.29 1.76
C PRO A 101 13.36 9.05 2.93
N ARG A 102 13.02 7.78 3.18
CA ARG A 102 12.18 7.43 4.33
C ARG A 102 12.94 7.78 5.61
N ASP A 103 12.45 8.77 6.35
CA ASP A 103 12.86 9.01 7.73
C ASP A 103 12.11 8.03 8.65
N MET A 104 12.80 7.49 9.65
CA MET A 104 12.20 6.63 10.68
C MET A 104 11.79 7.42 11.92
N THR A 105 11.86 8.76 11.86
CA THR A 105 11.57 9.63 13.00
C THR A 105 10.06 9.76 13.13
N PRO A 106 9.46 9.31 14.25
CA PRO A 106 8.02 9.49 14.45
C PRO A 106 7.65 10.96 14.40
N ARG A 107 6.69 11.31 13.53
CA ARG A 107 6.11 12.65 13.44
C ARG A 107 4.78 12.66 14.19
N TYR A 108 4.64 13.63 15.09
CA TYR A 108 3.43 13.82 15.90
C TYR A 108 2.76 15.12 15.51
N GLN A 109 1.42 15.13 15.50
CA GLN A 109 0.67 16.35 15.23
C GLN A 109 0.77 17.32 16.41
N LEU A 110 0.69 16.81 17.65
CA LEU A 110 0.84 17.57 18.89
C LEU A 110 1.88 16.94 19.82
N GLU A 111 2.45 17.75 20.72
CA GLU A 111 3.37 17.23 21.75
C GLU A 111 2.66 16.26 22.72
N ALA A 112 1.37 16.46 22.96
CA ALA A 112 0.56 15.51 23.74
C ALA A 112 0.53 14.11 23.10
N ASP A 113 0.46 14.02 21.77
CA ASP A 113 0.49 12.73 21.05
C ASP A 113 1.85 12.04 21.23
N ARG A 114 2.93 12.82 21.18
CA ARG A 114 4.29 12.34 21.46
C ARG A 114 4.38 11.79 22.89
N GLN A 115 3.90 12.54 23.87
CA GLN A 115 3.91 12.12 25.28
C GLN A 115 3.10 10.84 25.50
N MET A 116 1.91 10.74 24.90
CA MET A 116 1.09 9.52 24.97
C MET A 116 1.78 8.33 24.30
N ALA A 117 2.40 8.52 23.13
CA ALA A 117 3.13 7.46 22.44
C ALA A 117 4.35 6.97 23.24
N VAL A 118 5.09 7.89 23.89
CA VAL A 118 6.20 7.55 24.79
C VAL A 118 5.66 6.77 26.01
N ALA A 119 4.58 7.25 26.64
CA ALA A 119 3.97 6.59 27.79
C ALA A 119 3.44 5.18 27.47
N ALA A 120 2.93 4.98 26.26
CA ALA A 120 2.45 3.68 25.77
C ALA A 120 3.58 2.77 25.23
N GLY A 121 4.84 3.23 25.24
CA GLY A 121 5.98 2.45 24.76
C GLY A 121 6.02 2.26 23.23
N VAL A 122 5.28 3.09 22.49
CA VAL A 122 5.12 3.02 21.02
C VAL A 122 5.87 4.14 20.30
N ALA A 123 6.55 5.01 21.03
CA ALA A 123 7.45 5.99 20.43
C ALA A 123 8.65 5.26 19.81
N GLY A 124 8.72 5.25 18.47
CA GLY A 124 9.84 4.67 17.73
C GLY A 124 11.17 5.23 18.25
N ALA A 125 12.12 4.34 18.51
CA ALA A 125 13.47 4.69 18.91
C ALA A 125 14.09 5.59 17.84
N GLY A 126 14.09 6.90 18.09
CA GLY A 126 14.85 7.85 17.29
C GLY A 126 16.31 7.42 17.33
N VAL A 127 16.91 7.23 16.16
CA VAL A 127 18.35 6.99 16.02
C VAL A 127 19.03 8.14 16.74
N ALA A 128 19.67 7.85 17.87
CA ALA A 128 20.51 8.81 18.57
C ALA A 128 21.56 9.30 17.56
N GLY A 129 21.56 10.61 17.29
CA GLY A 129 22.57 11.23 16.45
C GLY A 129 23.95 10.86 16.99
N ALA A 130 24.71 10.11 16.19
CA ALA A 130 26.14 10.02 16.38
C ALA A 130 26.70 11.39 15.97
N GLY A 131 26.95 12.22 16.98
CA GLY A 131 27.94 13.27 16.84
C GLY A 131 29.32 12.64 16.76
N ASP A 132 30.08 13.06 15.77
CA ASP A 132 31.48 13.47 15.88
C ASP A 132 31.78 14.46 14.74
#